data_AF-D7KB46-F1
#
_entry.id   AF-D7KB46-F1
#
_cell.length_a   1.000
_cell.length_b   1.000
_cell.length_c   1.000
_cell.angle_alpha   90.00
_cell.angle_beta   90.00
_cell.angle_gamma   90.00
#
_symmetry.space_group_name_H-M   'P 1'
#
loop_
_entity.id
_entity.type
_entity.pdbx_description
1 polymer ?
#
loop_
_entity_poly.entity_id
_entity_poly.type
_entity_poly.pdbx_seq_one_letter_code
_entity_poly.pdbx_strand_id
1 'polypeptide(L)'
;MSAIYLLRKISTKTPSRFHRSLFFSTFSKESKPDSSRTNSIRHLSSQRFIPSSIYRFPQSKILPNRKFSTSVETNSSDKSFERIHVQSGAILERIHKIEEEETVSKVNVETERVVREESEAEKEAWRILENAVVRYCGSPVGTVAANDPGDKMPLNYDQVFIRDFVPSALAFLLKGEGDIVRNFLLHTLQLQSWEKTVDCYSPGQGLMPASFKVRTVALDENTTEEVLDPDFGESAIGRVAPVDSGLWWIILLRAYGKITGDFSLQERIDVQTGIKLIMNLCLADGFDMFPTLLVTDGSCMIDRRMGIHGHPLEIQSLFYSALRCSREMLSVNDSSKNLVRAINNRLSALSFHIREYYWVDIKKINEIYRYKTEEYSTDATNKFNIYPEQIPPWLMDWIPEQGGYLLGNLQPAHMDFRFFTLGNFWSIVSSLATPKQNEAILNLIEAKWDDIIGNMPLKICYPALEYDDWRIITGSDPKNTPWSYHNSGSWPTLLWQFTLACMKMGRPELAEKALAVAEKRLLADRWPEYYDTRSGKFIGKQSRLYQTWTVAGFLTSKLLLANPEMASLLFWEEDYELLDICACGLRKSDRKKCSRVAAKTQILVR
;
A
#
# COMPACT_ATOMS: atom_id res chain seq x y z
N MET A 1 -8.61 -16.84 -40.01
CA MET A 1 -9.53 -16.01 -40.80
C MET A 1 -10.90 -16.02 -40.12
N SER A 2 -11.49 -14.83 -40.04
CA SER A 2 -12.37 -14.35 -38.97
C SER A 2 -13.82 -14.83 -39.06
N ALA A 3 -14.41 -15.21 -37.92
CA ALA A 3 -15.84 -15.47 -37.72
C ALA A 3 -16.58 -14.18 -37.31
N ILE A 4 -16.48 -13.14 -38.14
CA ILE A 4 -17.32 -11.93 -38.07
C ILE A 4 -18.13 -11.88 -39.36
N TYR A 5 -19.10 -12.79 -39.50
CA TYR A 5 -20.06 -12.71 -40.60
C TYR A 5 -21.31 -13.55 -40.35
N LEU A 6 -22.13 -13.23 -39.33
CA LEU A 6 -23.53 -13.71 -39.35
C LEU A 6 -24.57 -12.97 -38.50
N LEU A 7 -24.44 -11.68 -38.16
CA LEU A 7 -25.56 -10.92 -37.55
C LEU A 7 -25.66 -9.46 -38.03
N ARG A 8 -25.74 -9.28 -39.36
CA ARG A 8 -26.21 -8.02 -39.97
C ARG A 8 -27.14 -8.33 -41.15
N LYS A 9 -28.46 -8.27 -40.94
CA LYS A 9 -29.48 -7.70 -41.86
C LYS A 9 -30.90 -8.18 -41.51
N ILE A 10 -31.68 -7.37 -40.79
CA ILE A 10 -33.11 -7.03 -41.07
C ILE A 10 -33.29 -5.59 -40.52
N SER A 11 -33.08 -4.54 -41.32
CA SER A 11 -34.09 -3.74 -42.05
C SER A 11 -35.07 -2.97 -41.12
N THR A 12 -34.72 -1.77 -40.66
CA THR A 12 -35.09 -0.42 -41.18
C THR A 12 -36.59 -0.07 -41.23
N LYS A 13 -37.05 0.78 -40.29
CA LYS A 13 -38.07 1.86 -40.49
C LYS A 13 -38.25 2.72 -39.22
N THR A 14 -38.14 4.04 -39.37
CA THR A 14 -38.54 5.11 -38.42
C THR A 14 -38.79 6.39 -39.24
N PRO A 15 -39.42 7.47 -38.72
CA PRO A 15 -40.42 7.59 -37.64
C PRO A 15 -41.63 8.47 -38.05
N SER A 16 -42.70 8.52 -37.24
CA SER A 16 -43.72 9.57 -37.33
C SER A 16 -43.98 10.26 -35.99
N ARG A 17 -44.16 11.58 -36.08
CA ARG A 17 -44.31 12.59 -35.05
C ARG A 17 -45.69 12.53 -34.38
N PHE A 18 -45.77 12.88 -33.09
CA PHE A 18 -46.94 13.59 -32.53
C PHE A 18 -46.52 14.60 -31.46
N HIS A 19 -47.31 15.67 -31.40
CA HIS A 19 -47.03 17.02 -30.89
C HIS A 19 -47.27 17.23 -29.38
N ARG A 20 -46.62 18.27 -28.84
CA ARG A 20 -46.83 18.93 -27.53
C ARG A 20 -48.12 19.78 -27.45
N SER A 21 -48.74 19.86 -26.26
CA SER A 21 -49.14 21.10 -25.54
C SER A 21 -49.46 20.75 -24.06
N LEU A 22 -48.80 21.28 -23.02
CA LEU A 22 -49.00 22.59 -22.33
C LEU A 22 -50.46 22.87 -21.90
N PHE A 23 -50.75 22.86 -20.58
CA PHE A 23 -51.02 24.06 -19.75
C PHE A 23 -51.38 23.73 -18.28
N PHE A 24 -50.98 24.67 -17.41
CA PHE A 24 -51.22 24.81 -15.96
C PHE A 24 -52.71 24.87 -15.55
N SER A 25 -53.02 24.43 -14.31
CA SER A 25 -54.04 25.08 -13.46
C SER A 25 -53.94 24.61 -11.99
N THR A 26 -53.74 25.58 -11.11
CA THR A 26 -53.85 25.60 -9.65
C THR A 26 -55.30 25.42 -9.15
N PHE A 27 -55.52 24.83 -7.97
CA PHE A 27 -56.34 25.45 -6.91
C PHE A 27 -56.20 24.72 -5.55
N SER A 28 -56.15 25.56 -4.52
CA SER A 28 -55.95 25.32 -3.08
C SER A 28 -57.05 24.52 -2.38
N LYS A 29 -56.72 23.96 -1.20
CA LYS A 29 -57.58 24.08 0.00
C LYS A 29 -56.80 23.87 1.30
N GLU A 30 -57.05 24.78 2.23
CA GLU A 30 -56.51 24.93 3.58
C GLU A 30 -57.00 23.85 4.56
N SER A 31 -56.21 23.59 5.60
CA SER A 31 -56.72 23.54 6.98
C SER A 31 -55.57 23.58 8.02
N LYS A 32 -55.64 24.57 8.92
CA LYS A 32 -55.02 24.62 10.27
C LYS A 32 -55.84 23.73 11.23
N PRO A 33 -55.38 23.32 12.45
CA PRO A 33 -54.73 24.13 13.50
C PRO A 33 -53.62 23.32 14.25
N ASP A 34 -53.00 23.65 15.38
CA ASP A 34 -53.13 24.71 16.37
C ASP A 34 -51.79 24.84 17.14
N SER A 35 -51.58 26.01 17.71
CA SER A 35 -50.45 26.37 18.58
C SER A 35 -50.69 25.98 20.04
N SER A 36 -49.70 25.41 20.72
CA SER A 36 -49.35 25.77 22.11
C SER A 36 -48.22 24.88 22.67
N ARG A 37 -47.06 25.48 22.94
CA ARG A 37 -46.42 25.49 24.28
C ARG A 37 -45.03 26.14 24.18
N THR A 38 -44.98 27.31 24.79
CA THR A 38 -43.83 28.15 25.06
C THR A 38 -43.07 27.70 26.32
N ASN A 39 -41.85 28.22 26.44
CA ASN A 39 -41.00 28.41 27.64
C ASN A 39 -39.97 27.30 27.95
N SER A 40 -38.70 27.57 27.63
CA SER A 40 -37.81 28.31 28.56
C SER A 40 -36.40 28.46 27.97
N ILE A 41 -36.07 29.67 27.50
CA ILE A 41 -34.70 30.13 27.28
C ILE A 41 -34.26 30.83 28.56
N ARG A 42 -33.19 30.35 29.20
CA ARG A 42 -32.48 31.11 30.23
C ARG A 42 -31.21 31.70 29.63
N HIS A 43 -31.24 33.01 29.43
CA HIS A 43 -30.06 33.86 29.39
C HIS A 43 -29.40 33.89 30.78
N LEU A 44 -28.08 33.71 30.83
CA LEU A 44 -27.25 34.25 31.91
C LEU A 44 -26.10 35.02 31.26
N SER A 45 -26.09 36.31 31.56
CA SER A 45 -25.16 37.32 31.11
C SER A 45 -23.91 37.37 31.99
N SER A 46 -22.79 37.67 31.34
CA SER A 46 -21.68 38.53 31.79
C SER A 46 -20.93 38.18 33.08
N GLN A 47 -19.61 38.00 32.95
CA GLN A 47 -18.66 38.72 33.80
C GLN A 47 -17.30 38.91 33.08
N ARG A 48 -16.92 40.18 32.95
CA ARG A 48 -15.61 40.67 32.52
C ARG A 48 -14.65 40.62 33.71
N PHE A 49 -13.41 40.20 33.51
CA PHE A 49 -12.29 40.46 34.43
C PHE A 49 -10.98 40.68 33.67
N ILE A 50 -10.46 41.91 33.74
CA ILE A 50 -9.08 42.41 33.53
C ILE A 50 -9.02 43.65 34.47
N PRO A 51 -7.98 43.91 35.31
CA PRO A 51 -6.67 44.38 34.80
C PRO A 51 -5.38 44.22 35.65
N SER A 52 -4.27 44.54 34.94
CA SER A 52 -2.95 45.07 35.38
C SER A 52 -1.92 44.06 35.94
N SER A 53 -0.59 44.15 35.74
CA SER A 53 0.34 45.25 35.39
C SER A 53 1.69 44.68 34.82
N ILE A 54 2.25 45.23 33.73
CA ILE A 54 3.45 46.11 33.64
C ILE A 54 4.79 45.51 34.11
N TYR A 55 5.77 45.37 33.19
CA TYR A 55 7.14 45.92 33.26
C TYR A 55 7.76 46.05 31.84
N ARG A 56 8.53 47.13 31.63
CA ARG A 56 9.09 47.65 30.36
C ARG A 56 10.63 47.55 30.32
N PHE A 57 11.17 47.18 29.13
CA PHE A 57 12.34 47.71 28.35
C PHE A 57 13.76 47.81 28.96
N PRO A 58 14.88 47.91 28.17
CA PRO A 58 15.08 48.48 26.80
C PRO A 58 15.79 47.52 25.78
N GLN A 59 15.81 47.64 24.44
CA GLN A 59 15.92 48.66 23.38
C GLN A 59 17.33 49.22 23.05
N SER A 60 17.86 48.83 21.87
CA SER A 60 18.71 49.62 20.95
C SER A 60 18.62 49.00 19.53
N LYS A 61 18.03 49.60 18.47
CA LYS A 61 18.49 50.70 17.56
C LYS A 61 19.82 50.35 16.84
N ILE A 62 20.04 50.39 15.51
CA ILE A 62 19.49 51.14 14.35
C ILE A 62 19.93 50.46 13.00
N LEU A 63 19.12 50.68 11.93
CA LEU A 63 19.20 50.39 10.47
C LEU A 63 20.31 51.18 9.68
N PRO A 64 20.27 51.37 8.34
CA PRO A 64 20.24 50.46 7.16
C PRO A 64 21.28 50.85 6.06
N ASN A 65 21.41 50.10 4.96
CA ASN A 65 21.50 50.73 3.63
C ASN A 65 21.29 49.79 2.42
N ARG A 66 20.54 50.32 1.44
CA ARG A 66 20.34 49.83 0.05
C ARG A 66 21.53 50.18 -0.84
N LYS A 67 21.72 49.44 -1.96
CA LYS A 67 21.85 50.01 -3.33
C LYS A 67 21.82 48.91 -4.42
N PHE A 68 21.14 49.26 -5.52
CA PHE A 68 21.01 48.56 -6.81
C PHE A 68 22.16 48.94 -7.77
N SER A 69 22.47 48.09 -8.76
CA SER A 69 22.89 48.41 -10.16
C SER A 69 23.31 47.08 -10.87
N THR A 70 22.56 46.51 -11.83
CA THR A 70 22.48 46.71 -13.31
C THR A 70 23.78 46.50 -14.11
N SER A 71 23.81 45.43 -14.91
CA SER A 71 24.40 45.45 -16.27
C SER A 71 23.73 44.37 -17.15
N VAL A 72 23.21 44.82 -18.29
CA VAL A 72 22.59 44.06 -19.39
C VAL A 72 23.63 43.92 -20.49
N GLU A 73 23.82 42.73 -21.06
CA GLU A 73 24.30 42.49 -22.44
C GLU A 73 23.83 41.08 -22.87
N THR A 74 22.74 41.02 -23.65
CA THR A 74 22.67 40.79 -25.12
C THR A 74 22.70 39.30 -25.52
N ASN A 75 21.54 38.84 -26.02
CA ASN A 75 21.31 37.52 -26.60
C ASN A 75 21.97 37.39 -27.99
N SER A 76 22.53 36.22 -28.29
CA SER A 76 22.49 35.66 -29.65
C SER A 76 22.56 34.12 -29.67
N SER A 77 21.56 33.56 -30.35
CA SER A 77 21.46 32.25 -31.02
C SER A 77 21.58 30.93 -30.24
N ASP A 78 20.43 30.23 -30.25
CA ASP A 78 20.25 28.78 -30.14
C ASP A 78 21.28 27.94 -30.92
N LYS A 79 21.87 26.94 -30.24
CA LYS A 79 22.29 25.62 -30.75
C LYS A 79 22.95 24.82 -29.61
N SER A 80 22.15 24.14 -28.77
CA SER A 80 22.69 23.14 -27.85
C SER A 80 21.68 22.02 -27.55
N PHE A 81 21.36 21.22 -28.57
CA PHE A 81 20.73 19.91 -28.37
C PHE A 81 21.42 18.75 -29.10
N GLU A 82 22.62 18.95 -29.65
CA GLU A 82 23.33 17.91 -30.43
C GLU A 82 24.75 17.58 -29.95
N ARG A 83 25.15 17.90 -28.71
CA ARG A 83 26.50 17.57 -28.21
C ARG A 83 26.61 16.70 -26.96
N ILE A 84 25.51 16.21 -26.39
CA ILE A 84 25.59 15.38 -25.16
C ILE A 84 25.60 13.87 -25.47
N HIS A 85 25.44 13.44 -26.73
CA HIS A 85 25.47 12.01 -27.09
C HIS A 85 26.86 11.46 -27.46
N VAL A 86 27.93 12.25 -27.32
CA VAL A 86 29.31 11.80 -27.65
C VAL A 86 30.20 11.66 -26.40
N GLN A 87 29.76 12.09 -25.22
CA GLN A 87 30.57 12.00 -23.99
C GLN A 87 30.23 10.82 -23.05
N SER A 88 29.14 10.08 -23.26
CA SER A 88 28.89 8.81 -22.53
C SER A 88 29.64 7.61 -23.10
N GLY A 89 30.11 7.66 -24.36
CA GLY A 89 30.85 6.56 -24.99
C GLY A 89 32.28 6.40 -24.46
N ALA A 90 32.92 7.49 -24.03
CA ALA A 90 34.33 7.47 -23.60
C ALA A 90 34.53 7.02 -22.14
N ILE A 91 33.47 6.91 -21.34
CA ILE A 91 33.52 6.40 -19.96
C ILE A 91 33.33 4.87 -19.95
N LEU A 92 32.56 4.32 -20.90
CA LEU A 92 32.33 2.88 -21.02
C LEU A 92 33.58 2.10 -21.45
N GLU A 93 34.45 2.68 -22.29
CA GLU A 93 35.71 2.06 -22.70
C GLU A 93 36.79 2.05 -21.60
N ARG A 94 36.66 2.89 -20.56
CA ARG A 94 37.58 2.88 -19.40
C ARG A 94 37.19 1.88 -18.32
N ILE A 95 35.94 1.43 -18.28
CA ILE A 95 35.47 0.40 -17.34
C ILE A 95 35.81 -1.00 -17.87
N HIS A 96 35.74 -1.22 -19.19
CA HIS A 96 36.13 -2.49 -19.81
C HIS A 96 37.64 -2.79 -19.85
N LYS A 97 38.50 -1.86 -19.40
CA LYS A 97 39.96 -2.05 -19.39
C LYS A 97 40.55 -2.31 -18.01
N ILE A 98 39.72 -2.41 -16.97
CA ILE A 98 40.15 -2.71 -15.59
C ILE A 98 39.76 -4.15 -15.17
N GLU A 99 39.01 -4.89 -15.99
CA GLU A 99 38.61 -6.29 -15.69
C GLU A 99 39.51 -7.37 -16.33
N GLU A 100 40.60 -7.00 -17.01
CA GLU A 100 41.61 -7.96 -17.47
C GLU A 100 42.93 -7.72 -16.75
N GLU A 101 43.03 -8.10 -15.47
CA GLU A 101 44.27 -8.55 -14.80
C GLU A 101 44.02 -8.80 -13.29
N GLU A 102 43.21 -9.80 -12.94
CA GLU A 102 43.32 -10.46 -11.63
C GLU A 102 43.23 -11.98 -11.81
N THR A 103 44.40 -12.61 -11.89
CA THR A 103 44.54 -14.07 -11.81
C THR A 103 44.50 -14.47 -10.34
N VAL A 104 43.35 -14.98 -9.88
CA VAL A 104 43.23 -15.59 -8.54
C VAL A 104 43.07 -17.10 -8.66
N SER A 105 44.02 -17.79 -8.05
CA SER A 105 44.10 -19.23 -7.83
C SER A 105 42.82 -19.81 -7.22
N LYS A 106 42.28 -20.86 -7.86
CA LYS A 106 41.17 -21.67 -7.36
C LYS A 106 41.52 -22.32 -6.02
N VAL A 107 40.91 -21.83 -4.94
CA VAL A 107 40.75 -22.58 -3.69
C VAL A 107 39.30 -23.06 -3.67
N ASN A 108 39.11 -24.38 -3.78
CA ASN A 108 37.82 -25.03 -3.53
C ASN A 108 37.47 -24.82 -2.05
N VAL A 109 36.49 -23.95 -1.78
CA VAL A 109 35.81 -23.94 -0.48
C VAL A 109 34.50 -24.68 -0.68
N GLU A 110 34.48 -25.96 -0.31
CA GLU A 110 33.25 -26.71 -0.11
C GLU A 110 32.53 -26.08 1.09
N THR A 111 31.45 -25.35 0.84
CA THR A 111 30.60 -24.81 1.90
C THR A 111 29.77 -25.95 2.48
N GLU A 112 30.24 -26.54 3.59
CA GLU A 112 29.42 -27.43 4.43
C GLU A 112 28.19 -26.65 4.91
N ARG A 113 27.02 -26.95 4.31
CA ARG A 113 25.73 -26.48 4.83
C ARG A 113 25.51 -27.15 6.18
N VAL A 114 25.74 -26.42 7.26
CA VAL A 114 25.28 -26.79 8.60
C VAL A 114 23.75 -26.95 8.52
N VAL A 115 23.27 -28.19 8.56
CA VAL A 115 21.85 -28.50 8.53
C VAL A 115 21.25 -28.02 9.85
N ARG A 116 20.59 -26.86 9.82
CA ARG A 116 19.83 -26.34 10.95
C ARG A 116 18.70 -27.30 11.26
N GLU A 117 18.61 -27.77 12.50
CA GLU A 117 17.51 -28.63 12.93
C GLU A 117 16.22 -27.79 12.99
N GLU A 118 15.21 -28.21 12.23
CA GLU A 118 13.90 -27.55 12.20
C GLU A 118 13.18 -27.75 13.53
N SER A 119 12.64 -26.66 14.09
CA SER A 119 11.78 -26.76 15.28
C SER A 119 10.49 -27.53 14.98
N GLU A 120 9.85 -28.10 16.00
CA GLU A 120 8.55 -28.76 15.84
C GLU A 120 7.48 -27.82 15.26
N ALA A 121 7.54 -26.53 15.59
CA ALA A 121 6.68 -25.52 15.00
C ALA A 121 6.93 -25.35 13.49
N GLU A 122 8.18 -25.39 13.04
CA GLU A 122 8.52 -25.32 11.61
C GLU A 122 8.07 -26.56 10.84
N LYS A 123 8.30 -27.76 11.39
CA LYS A 123 7.85 -29.02 10.77
C LYS A 123 6.34 -29.04 10.58
N GLU A 124 5.60 -28.68 11.62
CA GLU A 124 4.13 -28.60 11.55
C GLU A 124 3.65 -27.50 10.59
N ALA A 125 4.32 -26.34 10.59
CA ALA A 125 4.02 -25.25 9.67
C ALA A 125 4.19 -25.69 8.21
N TRP A 126 5.30 -26.36 7.86
CA TRP A 126 5.50 -26.89 6.50
C TRP A 126 4.41 -27.89 6.13
N ARG A 127 4.07 -28.81 7.03
CA ARG A 127 2.99 -29.78 6.81
C ARG A 127 1.65 -29.09 6.53
N ILE A 128 1.31 -28.03 7.27
CA ILE A 128 0.07 -27.28 7.04
C ILE A 128 0.12 -26.55 5.69
N LEU A 129 1.23 -25.88 5.37
CA LEU A 129 1.39 -25.14 4.12
C LEU A 129 1.31 -26.05 2.88
N GLU A 130 1.98 -27.21 2.93
CA GLU A 130 1.95 -28.21 1.85
C GLU A 130 0.54 -28.80 1.66
N ASN A 131 -0.21 -29.03 2.75
CA ASN A 131 -1.61 -29.48 2.69
C ASN A 131 -2.58 -28.39 2.21
N ALA A 132 -2.18 -27.11 2.24
CA ALA A 132 -3.00 -26.00 1.74
C ALA A 132 -2.87 -25.81 0.21
N VAL A 133 -1.96 -26.51 -0.46
CA VAL A 133 -1.70 -26.36 -1.90
C VAL A 133 -2.92 -26.76 -2.72
N VAL A 134 -3.38 -25.82 -3.56
CA VAL A 134 -4.44 -26.04 -4.54
C VAL A 134 -3.83 -26.45 -5.87
N ARG A 135 -4.40 -27.49 -6.49
CA ARG A 135 -4.01 -27.95 -7.82
C ARG A 135 -5.11 -27.65 -8.83
N TYR A 136 -4.69 -27.30 -10.05
CA TYR A 136 -5.53 -27.12 -11.22
C TYR A 136 -4.89 -27.87 -12.39
N CYS A 137 -5.63 -28.79 -13.00
CA CYS A 137 -5.16 -29.70 -14.03
C CYS A 137 -3.85 -30.41 -13.64
N GLY A 138 -3.75 -30.84 -12.37
CA GLY A 138 -2.57 -31.50 -11.80
C GLY A 138 -1.42 -30.58 -11.37
N SER A 139 -1.41 -29.32 -11.80
CA SER A 139 -0.35 -28.34 -11.47
C SER A 139 -0.69 -27.55 -10.20
N PRO A 140 0.27 -27.27 -9.31
CA PRO A 140 0.02 -26.44 -8.14
C PRO A 140 -0.15 -24.97 -8.58
N VAL A 141 -1.22 -24.31 -8.14
CA VAL A 141 -1.61 -22.97 -8.59
C VAL A 141 -1.83 -21.95 -7.47
N GLY A 142 -1.64 -22.34 -6.22
CA GLY A 142 -1.80 -21.46 -5.07
C GLY A 142 -2.00 -22.23 -3.79
N THR A 143 -2.39 -21.53 -2.72
CA THR A 143 -2.77 -22.15 -1.45
C THR A 143 -4.11 -21.59 -0.98
N VAL A 144 -4.98 -22.44 -0.41
CA VAL A 144 -6.25 -21.97 0.20
C VAL A 144 -5.98 -21.01 1.36
N ALA A 145 -6.93 -20.14 1.70
CA ALA A 145 -6.77 -19.19 2.80
C ALA A 145 -6.71 -19.89 4.17
N ALA A 146 -7.57 -20.89 4.39
CA ALA A 146 -7.55 -21.73 5.58
C ALA A 146 -8.00 -23.16 5.27
N ASN A 147 -7.45 -24.12 6.00
CA ASN A 147 -7.87 -25.51 5.96
C ASN A 147 -8.23 -25.99 7.37
N ASP A 148 -9.23 -25.34 7.97
CA ASP A 148 -9.70 -25.65 9.33
C ASP A 148 -10.62 -26.89 9.30
N PRO A 149 -10.21 -28.04 9.87
CA PRO A 149 -11.04 -29.25 9.86
C PRO A 149 -12.33 -29.11 10.67
N GLY A 150 -12.41 -28.12 11.57
CA GLY A 150 -13.58 -27.82 12.37
C GLY A 150 -14.60 -26.90 11.69
N ASP A 151 -14.23 -26.26 10.57
CA ASP A 151 -15.09 -25.31 9.88
C ASP A 151 -16.05 -26.05 8.92
N LYS A 152 -17.34 -26.04 9.28
CA LYS A 152 -18.40 -26.68 8.48
C LYS A 152 -18.85 -25.81 7.30
N MET A 153 -18.51 -24.52 7.30
CA MET A 153 -18.92 -23.57 6.27
C MET A 153 -17.74 -22.63 5.97
N PRO A 154 -16.80 -23.04 5.10
CA PRO A 154 -15.57 -22.29 4.86
C PRO A 154 -15.81 -20.90 4.24
N LEU A 155 -17.03 -20.62 3.74
CA LEU A 155 -17.39 -19.41 3.01
C LEU A 155 -16.46 -19.22 1.80
N ASN A 156 -15.57 -18.23 1.86
CA ASN A 156 -14.55 -17.94 0.86
C ASN A 156 -13.14 -18.36 1.29
N TYR A 157 -12.95 -18.90 2.49
CA TYR A 157 -11.61 -19.28 2.99
C TYR A 157 -11.06 -20.56 2.36
N ASP A 158 -11.87 -21.27 1.57
CA ASP A 158 -11.46 -22.37 0.70
C ASP A 158 -10.92 -21.89 -0.67
N GLN A 159 -10.85 -20.57 -0.89
CA GLN A 159 -10.33 -19.96 -2.11
C GLN A 159 -8.86 -19.56 -1.97
N VAL A 160 -8.20 -19.36 -3.11
CA VAL A 160 -6.84 -18.80 -3.20
C VAL A 160 -6.94 -17.29 -3.31
N PHE A 161 -6.63 -16.56 -2.25
CA PHE A 161 -6.53 -15.09 -2.28
C PHE A 161 -5.17 -14.64 -2.77
N ILE A 162 -5.14 -13.57 -3.55
CA ILE A 162 -3.87 -13.02 -4.06
C ILE A 162 -2.98 -12.56 -2.90
N ARG A 163 -3.54 -11.81 -1.95
CA ARG A 163 -2.79 -11.28 -0.80
C ARG A 163 -2.30 -12.40 0.14
N ASP A 164 -3.12 -13.42 0.40
CA ASP A 164 -2.79 -14.54 1.28
C ASP A 164 -1.70 -15.45 0.68
N PHE A 165 -1.67 -15.57 -0.64
CA PHE A 165 -0.67 -16.38 -1.32
C PHE A 165 0.72 -15.74 -1.34
N VAL A 166 0.87 -14.42 -1.17
CA VAL A 166 2.19 -13.75 -1.19
C VAL A 166 3.19 -14.36 -0.19
N PRO A 167 2.90 -14.50 1.12
CA PRO A 167 3.82 -15.16 2.04
C PRO A 167 4.07 -16.63 1.69
N SER A 168 3.07 -17.38 1.21
CA SER A 168 3.25 -18.76 0.77
C SER A 168 4.21 -18.85 -0.42
N ALA A 169 4.03 -17.97 -1.40
CA ALA A 169 4.86 -17.88 -2.58
C ALA A 169 6.32 -17.58 -2.21
N LEU A 170 6.55 -16.65 -1.28
CA LEU A 170 7.90 -16.37 -0.77
C LEU A 170 8.50 -17.59 -0.05
N ALA A 171 7.74 -18.31 0.77
CA ALA A 171 8.22 -19.53 1.42
C ALA A 171 8.65 -20.59 0.40
N PHE A 172 7.82 -20.87 -0.61
CA PHE A 172 8.13 -21.82 -1.68
C PHE A 172 9.34 -21.37 -2.51
N LEU A 173 9.41 -20.09 -2.89
CA LEU A 173 10.56 -19.53 -3.63
C LEU A 173 11.87 -19.68 -2.84
N LEU A 174 11.87 -19.37 -1.55
CA LEU A 174 13.05 -19.49 -0.69
C LEU A 174 13.45 -20.95 -0.45
N LYS A 175 12.52 -21.90 -0.57
CA LYS A 175 12.79 -23.35 -0.56
C LYS A 175 13.26 -23.88 -1.93
N GLY A 176 13.19 -23.07 -2.99
CA GLY A 176 13.55 -23.45 -4.36
C GLY A 176 12.41 -24.08 -5.17
N GLU A 177 11.17 -24.00 -4.68
CA GLU A 177 9.97 -24.56 -5.30
C GLU A 177 9.21 -23.48 -6.12
N GLY A 178 9.82 -22.99 -7.21
CA GLY A 178 9.29 -21.85 -7.98
C GLY A 178 8.04 -22.13 -8.84
N ASP A 179 7.74 -23.39 -9.15
CA ASP A 179 6.69 -23.75 -10.12
C ASP A 179 5.28 -23.32 -9.68
N ILE A 180 4.94 -23.47 -8.40
CA ILE A 180 3.64 -23.03 -7.86
C ILE A 180 3.44 -21.52 -8.05
N VAL A 181 4.50 -20.73 -7.87
CA VAL A 181 4.44 -19.27 -8.00
C VAL A 181 4.33 -18.86 -9.47
N ARG A 182 5.10 -19.51 -10.34
CA ARG A 182 5.01 -19.32 -11.80
C ARG A 182 3.59 -19.60 -12.30
N ASN A 183 3.01 -20.72 -11.89
CA ASN A 183 1.66 -21.11 -12.29
C ASN A 183 0.61 -20.16 -11.74
N PHE A 184 0.70 -19.77 -10.46
CA PHE A 184 -0.17 -18.76 -9.86
C PHE A 184 -0.15 -17.45 -10.65
N LEU A 185 1.03 -16.93 -10.98
CA LEU A 185 1.18 -15.67 -11.72
C LEU A 185 0.53 -15.75 -13.11
N LEU A 186 0.72 -16.85 -13.83
CA LEU A 186 0.17 -17.05 -15.18
C LEU A 186 -1.34 -17.29 -15.17
N HIS A 187 -1.87 -18.08 -14.23
CA HIS A 187 -3.31 -18.33 -14.15
C HIS A 187 -4.07 -17.10 -13.67
N THR A 188 -3.55 -16.36 -12.69
CA THR A 188 -4.18 -15.09 -12.27
C THR A 188 -4.12 -14.02 -13.37
N LEU A 189 -3.05 -13.99 -14.17
CA LEU A 189 -3.00 -13.16 -15.38
C LEU A 189 -4.05 -13.57 -16.41
N GLN A 190 -4.28 -14.88 -16.61
CA GLN A 190 -5.35 -15.35 -17.47
C GLN A 190 -6.72 -14.85 -16.97
N LEU A 191 -6.97 -14.91 -15.67
CA LEU A 191 -8.20 -14.38 -15.06
C LEU A 191 -8.35 -12.87 -15.28
N GLN A 192 -7.25 -12.10 -15.27
CA GLN A 192 -7.29 -10.68 -15.61
C GLN A 192 -7.87 -10.41 -17.00
N SER A 193 -7.70 -11.32 -17.96
CA SER A 193 -8.23 -11.14 -19.32
C SER A 193 -9.73 -11.43 -19.46
N TRP A 194 -10.38 -11.97 -18.42
CA TRP A 194 -11.79 -12.32 -18.46
C TRP A 194 -12.68 -11.08 -18.53
N GLU A 195 -13.84 -11.25 -19.17
CA GLU A 195 -14.91 -10.25 -19.16
C GLU A 195 -15.47 -10.15 -17.75
N LYS A 196 -15.32 -8.97 -17.14
CA LYS A 196 -15.78 -8.66 -15.79
C LYS A 196 -17.04 -7.83 -15.94
N THR A 197 -18.14 -8.31 -15.39
CA THR A 197 -19.41 -7.57 -15.43
C THR A 197 -20.05 -7.66 -14.06
N VAL A 198 -20.24 -6.50 -13.44
CA VAL A 198 -21.05 -6.33 -12.22
C VAL A 198 -22.34 -5.66 -12.64
N ASP A 199 -23.44 -6.42 -12.68
CA ASP A 199 -24.73 -6.00 -13.17
C ASP A 199 -24.66 -5.44 -14.61
N CYS A 200 -24.59 -4.11 -14.78
CA CYS A 200 -24.53 -3.43 -16.08
C CYS A 200 -23.22 -2.64 -16.28
N TYR A 201 -22.18 -2.92 -15.49
CA TYR A 201 -20.91 -2.19 -15.51
C TYR A 201 -19.73 -3.15 -15.63
N SER A 202 -18.75 -2.79 -16.45
CA SER A 202 -17.50 -3.54 -16.58
C SER A 202 -16.35 -2.79 -15.91
N PRO A 203 -15.72 -3.37 -14.87
CA PRO A 203 -14.52 -2.81 -14.26
C PRO A 203 -13.37 -2.65 -15.25
N GLY A 204 -12.37 -1.86 -14.85
CA GLY A 204 -11.17 -1.63 -15.65
C GLY A 204 -10.46 -2.93 -16.01
N GLN A 205 -9.97 -3.02 -17.25
CA GLN A 205 -9.36 -4.25 -17.79
C GLN A 205 -8.17 -4.76 -16.96
N GLY A 206 -7.44 -3.87 -16.29
CA GLY A 206 -6.30 -4.22 -15.43
C GLY A 206 -6.66 -4.79 -14.05
N LEU A 207 -7.95 -4.87 -13.69
CA LEU A 207 -8.36 -5.37 -12.38
C LEU A 207 -7.97 -6.85 -12.21
N MET A 208 -7.24 -7.15 -11.14
CA MET A 208 -6.96 -8.51 -10.71
C MET A 208 -8.08 -9.00 -9.77
N PRO A 209 -8.40 -10.31 -9.75
CA PRO A 209 -9.38 -10.84 -8.81
C PRO A 209 -8.86 -10.75 -7.36
N ALA A 210 -9.76 -10.69 -6.40
CA ALA A 210 -9.41 -10.82 -4.98
C ALA A 210 -8.94 -12.25 -4.67
N SER A 211 -9.69 -13.21 -5.20
CA SER A 211 -9.48 -14.64 -5.02
C SER A 211 -9.99 -15.44 -6.21
N PHE A 212 -9.65 -16.73 -6.24
CA PHE A 212 -10.25 -17.69 -7.16
C PHE A 212 -10.36 -19.08 -6.52
N LYS A 213 -11.25 -19.91 -7.08
CA LYS A 213 -11.42 -21.30 -6.68
C LYS A 213 -11.36 -22.24 -7.89
N VAL A 214 -10.83 -23.44 -7.69
CA VAL A 214 -10.96 -24.52 -8.67
C VAL A 214 -12.31 -25.20 -8.47
N ARG A 215 -13.14 -25.24 -9.51
CA ARG A 215 -14.42 -25.98 -9.53
C ARG A 215 -14.35 -27.11 -10.53
N THR A 216 -14.93 -28.25 -10.18
CA THR A 216 -15.14 -29.36 -11.11
C THR A 216 -16.55 -29.25 -11.70
N VAL A 217 -16.65 -29.11 -13.01
CA VAL A 217 -17.91 -29.01 -13.75
C VAL A 217 -18.10 -30.28 -14.57
N ALA A 218 -19.30 -30.87 -14.56
CA ALA A 218 -19.63 -32.00 -15.42
C ALA A 218 -19.87 -31.51 -16.85
N LEU A 219 -19.14 -32.05 -17.82
CA LEU A 219 -19.34 -31.79 -19.25
C LEU A 219 -20.41 -32.75 -19.83
N ASP A 220 -20.40 -34.01 -19.39
CA ASP A 220 -21.41 -35.03 -19.66
C ASP A 220 -21.52 -36.02 -18.46
N GLU A 221 -22.27 -37.13 -18.60
CA GLU A 221 -22.48 -38.10 -17.52
C GLU A 221 -21.19 -38.77 -16.99
N ASN A 222 -20.09 -38.75 -17.75
CA ASN A 222 -18.85 -39.47 -17.42
C ASN A 222 -17.59 -38.61 -17.46
N THR A 223 -17.66 -37.33 -17.87
CA THR A 223 -16.51 -36.44 -17.99
C THR A 223 -16.70 -35.17 -17.17
N THR A 224 -15.63 -34.83 -16.45
CA THR A 224 -15.56 -33.62 -15.63
C THR A 224 -14.38 -32.78 -16.05
N GLU A 225 -14.55 -31.47 -16.06
CA GLU A 225 -13.49 -30.49 -16.33
C GLU A 225 -13.27 -29.60 -15.11
N GLU A 226 -12.02 -29.27 -14.83
CA GLU A 226 -11.67 -28.27 -13.83
C GLU A 226 -11.72 -26.88 -14.47
N VAL A 227 -12.33 -25.92 -13.78
CA VAL A 227 -12.42 -24.51 -14.21
C VAL A 227 -12.01 -23.61 -13.05
N LEU A 228 -11.30 -22.53 -13.36
CA LEU A 228 -11.00 -21.46 -12.42
C LEU A 228 -12.18 -20.48 -12.32
N ASP A 229 -12.68 -20.29 -11.11
CA ASP A 229 -13.80 -19.41 -10.78
C ASP A 229 -13.28 -18.19 -9.99
N PRO A 230 -13.05 -17.03 -10.62
CA PRO A 230 -12.54 -15.83 -9.96
C PRO A 230 -13.64 -15.07 -9.20
N ASP A 231 -13.26 -14.34 -8.15
CA ASP A 231 -14.07 -13.28 -7.51
C ASP A 231 -13.35 -11.94 -7.66
N PHE A 232 -13.89 -11.02 -8.46
CA PHE A 232 -13.36 -9.66 -8.63
C PHE A 232 -13.94 -8.65 -7.62
N GLY A 233 -14.69 -9.12 -6.63
CA GLY A 233 -15.39 -8.30 -5.65
C GLY A 233 -16.90 -8.28 -5.82
N GLU A 234 -17.44 -8.88 -6.88
CA GLU A 234 -18.88 -9.02 -7.12
C GLU A 234 -19.57 -9.93 -6.10
N SER A 235 -18.85 -10.93 -5.60
CA SER A 235 -19.33 -11.86 -4.57
C SER A 235 -18.82 -11.49 -3.17
N ALA A 236 -17.87 -10.55 -3.08
CA ALA A 236 -17.34 -10.08 -1.82
C ALA A 236 -18.41 -9.39 -0.94
N ILE A 237 -18.34 -9.63 0.36
CA ILE A 237 -19.22 -8.99 1.34
C ILE A 237 -19.02 -7.46 1.25
N GLY A 238 -20.07 -6.73 0.88
CA GLY A 238 -20.02 -5.28 0.70
C GLY A 238 -19.52 -4.80 -0.68
N ARG A 239 -19.30 -5.73 -1.62
CA ARG A 239 -18.84 -5.45 -3.00
C ARG A 239 -17.56 -4.63 -3.07
N VAL A 240 -16.60 -5.01 -2.24
CA VAL A 240 -15.34 -4.31 -2.05
C VAL A 240 -14.40 -4.59 -3.22
N ALA A 241 -13.76 -3.54 -3.77
CA ALA A 241 -12.81 -3.67 -4.85
C ALA A 241 -11.39 -4.05 -4.34
N PRO A 242 -10.77 -5.12 -4.86
CA PRO A 242 -9.46 -5.60 -4.41
C PRO A 242 -8.30 -4.85 -5.07
N VAL A 243 -8.13 -3.56 -4.71
CA VAL A 243 -7.12 -2.68 -5.34
C VAL A 243 -5.71 -3.18 -5.08
N ASP A 244 -5.46 -3.73 -3.89
CA ASP A 244 -4.17 -4.30 -3.47
C ASP A 244 -3.71 -5.48 -4.33
N SER A 245 -4.64 -6.25 -4.90
CA SER A 245 -4.35 -7.52 -5.57
C SER A 245 -3.51 -7.34 -6.84
N GLY A 246 -3.77 -6.30 -7.63
CA GLY A 246 -2.92 -5.94 -8.77
C GLY A 246 -1.53 -5.47 -8.37
N LEU A 247 -1.43 -4.75 -7.25
CA LEU A 247 -0.16 -4.25 -6.72
C LEU A 247 0.70 -5.42 -6.22
N TRP A 248 0.09 -6.35 -5.47
CA TRP A 248 0.74 -7.56 -4.99
C TRP A 248 1.19 -8.48 -6.11
N TRP A 249 0.38 -8.64 -7.17
CA TRP A 249 0.77 -9.45 -8.32
C TRP A 249 2.07 -8.94 -8.98
N ILE A 250 2.21 -7.61 -9.16
CA ILE A 250 3.42 -7.00 -9.71
C ILE A 250 4.62 -7.18 -8.76
N ILE A 251 4.42 -6.99 -7.45
CA ILE A 251 5.47 -7.17 -6.44
C ILE A 251 5.95 -8.63 -6.43
N LEU A 252 5.02 -9.58 -6.50
CA LEU A 252 5.32 -11.02 -6.50
C LEU A 252 6.02 -11.45 -7.80
N LEU A 253 5.63 -10.92 -8.96
CA LEU A 253 6.30 -11.17 -10.23
C LEU A 253 7.78 -10.73 -10.19
N ARG A 254 8.07 -9.58 -9.57
CA ARG A 254 9.46 -9.15 -9.35
C ARG A 254 10.18 -10.10 -8.41
N ALA A 255 9.56 -10.47 -7.29
CA ALA A 255 10.15 -11.39 -6.32
C ALA A 255 10.50 -12.75 -6.94
N TYR A 256 9.62 -13.30 -7.79
CA TYR A 256 9.87 -14.52 -8.56
C TYR A 256 11.18 -14.39 -9.34
N GLY A 257 11.30 -13.41 -10.25
CA GLY A 257 12.49 -13.32 -11.10
C GLY A 257 13.77 -13.00 -10.33
N LYS A 258 13.66 -12.25 -9.22
CA LYS A 258 14.81 -11.97 -8.34
C LYS A 258 15.32 -13.21 -7.61
N ILE A 259 14.43 -14.01 -7.04
CA ILE A 259 14.83 -15.21 -6.28
C ILE A 259 15.24 -16.35 -7.20
N THR A 260 14.52 -16.58 -8.30
CA THR A 260 14.81 -17.70 -9.22
C THR A 260 15.92 -17.39 -10.21
N GLY A 261 16.20 -16.11 -10.48
CA GLY A 261 17.04 -15.67 -11.59
C GLY A 261 16.38 -15.81 -12.98
N ASP A 262 15.16 -16.33 -13.05
CA ASP A 262 14.40 -16.50 -14.29
C ASP A 262 13.58 -15.24 -14.61
N PHE A 263 14.18 -14.36 -15.42
CA PHE A 263 13.50 -13.16 -15.94
C PHE A 263 12.66 -13.43 -17.20
N SER A 264 12.73 -14.63 -17.79
CA SER A 264 12.00 -14.95 -19.03
C SER A 264 10.48 -14.86 -18.85
N LEU A 265 9.98 -15.13 -17.65
CA LEU A 265 8.57 -14.96 -17.30
C LEU A 265 8.14 -13.49 -17.45
N GLN A 266 8.97 -12.55 -16.99
CA GLN A 266 8.68 -11.11 -17.02
C GLN A 266 8.68 -10.58 -18.46
N GLU A 267 9.49 -11.16 -19.34
CA GLU A 267 9.64 -10.75 -20.74
C GLU A 267 8.50 -11.23 -21.65
N ARG A 268 7.65 -12.17 -21.18
CA ARG A 268 6.51 -12.64 -21.98
C ARG A 268 5.56 -11.50 -22.34
N ILE A 269 5.02 -11.55 -23.55
CA ILE A 269 4.14 -10.50 -24.09
C ILE A 269 2.84 -10.37 -23.26
N ASP A 270 2.26 -11.48 -22.83
CA ASP A 270 1.06 -11.50 -21.98
C ASP A 270 1.35 -10.86 -20.61
N VAL A 271 2.47 -11.20 -19.99
CA VAL A 271 2.92 -10.63 -18.71
C VAL A 271 3.18 -9.13 -18.82
N GLN A 272 3.93 -8.70 -19.85
CA GLN A 272 4.15 -7.27 -20.14
C GLN A 272 2.83 -6.53 -20.36
N THR A 273 1.85 -7.17 -21.00
CA THR A 273 0.52 -6.59 -21.21
C THR A 273 -0.24 -6.47 -19.89
N GLY A 274 -0.18 -7.49 -19.02
CA GLY A 274 -0.78 -7.47 -17.70
C GLY A 274 -0.25 -6.34 -16.81
N ILE A 275 1.08 -6.16 -16.76
CA ILE A 275 1.72 -5.04 -16.06
C ILE A 275 1.20 -3.70 -16.59
N LYS A 276 1.15 -3.54 -17.93
CA LYS A 276 0.64 -2.31 -18.56
C LYS A 276 -0.82 -2.03 -18.20
N LEU A 277 -1.67 -3.05 -18.19
CA LEU A 277 -3.09 -2.90 -17.85
C LEU A 277 -3.29 -2.48 -16.39
N ILE A 278 -2.57 -3.09 -15.44
CA ILE A 278 -2.62 -2.70 -14.02
C ILE A 278 -2.13 -1.26 -13.86
N MET A 279 -0.98 -0.91 -14.45
CA MET A 279 -0.42 0.44 -14.32
C MET A 279 -1.31 1.50 -14.99
N ASN A 280 -1.91 1.21 -16.13
CA ASN A 280 -2.87 2.12 -16.76
C ASN A 280 -4.11 2.36 -15.89
N LEU A 281 -4.60 1.31 -15.20
CA LEU A 281 -5.72 1.46 -14.26
C LEU A 281 -5.34 2.36 -13.06
N CYS A 282 -4.15 2.16 -12.48
CA CYS A 282 -3.68 2.96 -11.34
C CYS A 282 -3.27 4.40 -11.71
N LEU A 283 -2.82 4.62 -12.95
CA LEU A 283 -2.34 5.92 -13.44
C LEU A 283 -3.40 6.69 -14.23
N ALA A 284 -4.62 6.15 -14.34
CA ALA A 284 -5.71 6.77 -15.06
C ALA A 284 -5.97 8.20 -14.57
N ASP A 285 -6.22 9.10 -15.51
CA ASP A 285 -6.58 10.48 -15.18
C ASP A 285 -7.94 10.50 -14.46
N GLY A 286 -8.05 11.37 -13.46
CA GLY A 286 -9.27 11.55 -12.67
C GLY A 286 -9.42 13.00 -12.20
N PHE A 287 -10.44 13.25 -11.39
CA PHE A 287 -10.65 14.56 -10.77
C PHE A 287 -9.77 14.80 -9.53
N ASP A 288 -9.10 13.75 -9.06
CA ASP A 288 -8.23 13.84 -7.90
C ASP A 288 -6.97 14.67 -8.22
N MET A 289 -6.64 15.59 -7.31
CA MET A 289 -5.50 16.50 -7.43
C MET A 289 -4.25 15.96 -6.74
N PHE A 290 -4.38 14.86 -6.00
CA PHE A 290 -3.28 14.24 -5.28
C PHE A 290 -2.57 13.19 -6.15
N PRO A 291 -1.25 12.97 -5.96
CA PRO A 291 -0.53 11.91 -6.66
C PRO A 291 -0.84 10.52 -6.09
N THR A 292 -1.52 10.44 -4.96
CA THR A 292 -1.98 9.21 -4.31
C THR A 292 -3.09 8.53 -5.12
N LEU A 293 -3.30 7.24 -4.87
CA LEU A 293 -4.39 6.48 -5.45
C LEU A 293 -5.64 6.66 -4.57
N LEU A 294 -6.71 7.19 -5.17
CA LEU A 294 -8.02 7.31 -4.53
C LEU A 294 -8.72 5.95 -4.51
N VAL A 295 -9.19 5.51 -3.34
CA VAL A 295 -9.86 4.23 -3.16
C VAL A 295 -11.08 4.32 -2.25
N THR A 296 -11.98 3.35 -2.38
CA THR A 296 -13.09 3.15 -1.44
C THR A 296 -12.61 2.53 -0.14
N ASP A 297 -13.46 2.55 0.88
CA ASP A 297 -13.21 1.81 2.12
C ASP A 297 -13.14 0.30 1.82
N GLY A 298 -12.41 -0.45 2.64
CA GLY A 298 -12.24 -1.89 2.44
C GLY A 298 -11.23 -2.31 1.34
N SER A 299 -10.57 -1.40 0.64
CA SER A 299 -9.90 -1.73 -0.63
C SER A 299 -8.55 -2.48 -0.56
N CYS A 300 -8.16 -2.97 0.62
CA CYS A 300 -6.85 -3.59 0.86
C CYS A 300 -6.96 -4.83 1.79
N MET A 301 -5.92 -5.18 2.56
CA MET A 301 -5.99 -6.26 3.55
C MET A 301 -7.18 -6.07 4.51
N ILE A 302 -7.44 -4.82 4.90
CA ILE A 302 -8.63 -4.43 5.64
C ILE A 302 -9.79 -4.37 4.64
N ASP A 303 -10.50 -5.50 4.48
CA ASP A 303 -11.58 -5.68 3.49
C ASP A 303 -12.98 -5.29 3.99
N ARG A 304 -13.05 -4.46 5.03
CA ARG A 304 -14.29 -3.99 5.65
C ARG A 304 -14.20 -2.50 5.95
N ARG A 305 -15.36 -1.87 6.18
CA ARG A 305 -15.43 -0.44 6.49
C ARG A 305 -14.69 -0.11 7.79
N MET A 306 -13.58 0.60 7.68
CA MET A 306 -12.69 0.97 8.79
C MET A 306 -12.25 2.44 8.75
N GLY A 307 -12.89 3.25 7.89
CA GLY A 307 -12.54 4.64 7.70
C GLY A 307 -11.26 4.81 6.88
N ILE A 308 -10.95 3.86 6.00
CA ILE A 308 -9.74 3.86 5.18
C ILE A 308 -10.00 4.24 3.71
N HIS A 309 -11.19 4.78 3.40
CA HIS A 309 -11.48 5.39 2.09
C HIS A 309 -10.62 6.64 1.88
N GLY A 310 -10.42 7.07 0.63
CA GLY A 310 -9.56 8.20 0.31
C GLY A 310 -8.16 7.72 -0.09
N HIS A 311 -7.16 7.99 0.74
CA HIS A 311 -5.75 7.75 0.41
C HIS A 311 -5.02 6.96 1.52
N PRO A 312 -5.44 5.73 1.82
CA PRO A 312 -4.85 4.95 2.92
C PRO A 312 -3.41 4.60 2.60
N LEU A 313 -2.52 4.76 3.60
CA LEU A 313 -1.08 4.55 3.47
C LEU A 313 -0.71 3.17 2.92
N GLU A 314 -1.44 2.14 3.31
CA GLU A 314 -1.25 0.77 2.81
C GLU A 314 -1.26 0.74 1.28
N ILE A 315 -2.33 1.24 0.66
CA ILE A 315 -2.42 1.33 -0.80
C ILE A 315 -1.31 2.21 -1.37
N GLN A 316 -1.00 3.35 -0.74
CA GLN A 316 0.01 4.27 -1.28
C GLN A 316 1.42 3.64 -1.29
N SER A 317 1.75 2.90 -0.24
CA SER A 317 3.03 2.21 -0.09
C SER A 317 3.17 1.03 -1.06
N LEU A 318 2.11 0.22 -1.22
CA LEU A 318 2.06 -0.85 -2.21
C LEU A 318 2.08 -0.31 -3.63
N PHE A 319 1.39 0.81 -3.89
CA PHE A 319 1.37 1.45 -5.20
C PHE A 319 2.75 1.97 -5.58
N TYR A 320 3.45 2.62 -4.64
CA TYR A 320 4.83 3.04 -4.86
C TYR A 320 5.76 1.85 -5.16
N SER A 321 5.64 0.76 -4.38
CA SER A 321 6.41 -0.47 -4.60
C SER A 321 6.13 -1.07 -5.99
N ALA A 322 4.86 -1.22 -6.37
CA ALA A 322 4.46 -1.73 -7.68
C ALA A 322 4.92 -0.83 -8.85
N LEU A 323 4.94 0.50 -8.66
CA LEU A 323 5.50 1.43 -9.65
C LEU A 323 7.02 1.21 -9.83
N ARG A 324 7.78 1.00 -8.74
CA ARG A 324 9.22 0.69 -8.83
C ARG A 324 9.46 -0.64 -9.53
N CYS A 325 8.70 -1.67 -9.16
CA CYS A 325 8.75 -2.98 -9.81
C CYS A 325 8.42 -2.87 -11.30
N SER A 326 7.36 -2.15 -11.67
CA SER A 326 6.97 -1.97 -13.08
C SER A 326 8.03 -1.21 -13.87
N ARG A 327 8.66 -0.19 -13.29
CA ARG A 327 9.75 0.54 -13.93
C ARG A 327 10.95 -0.38 -14.23
N GLU A 328 11.27 -1.31 -13.33
CA GLU A 328 12.35 -2.26 -13.52
C GLU A 328 12.03 -3.33 -14.58
N MET A 329 10.78 -3.84 -14.61
CA MET A 329 10.41 -4.99 -15.44
C MET A 329 9.85 -4.64 -16.83
N LEU A 330 9.36 -3.41 -17.05
CA LEU A 330 8.77 -3.04 -18.35
C LEU A 330 9.84 -2.87 -19.43
N SER A 331 9.71 -3.61 -20.52
CA SER A 331 10.55 -3.41 -21.70
C SER A 331 10.26 -2.04 -22.33
N VAL A 332 11.30 -1.24 -22.57
CA VAL A 332 11.16 0.11 -23.14
C VAL A 332 11.11 0.02 -24.67
N ASN A 333 9.95 0.34 -25.23
CA ASN A 333 9.71 0.48 -26.67
C ASN A 333 8.70 1.61 -26.94
N ASP A 334 8.39 1.89 -28.20
CA ASP A 334 7.51 3.02 -28.55
C ASP A 334 6.11 2.91 -27.92
N SER A 335 5.62 1.69 -27.68
CA SER A 335 4.32 1.47 -27.01
C SER A 335 4.35 1.72 -25.50
N SER A 336 5.48 1.49 -24.83
CA SER A 336 5.60 1.57 -23.37
C SER A 336 6.28 2.85 -22.87
N LYS A 337 7.00 3.58 -23.74
CA LYS A 337 7.77 4.78 -23.37
C LYS A 337 6.95 5.85 -22.65
N ASN A 338 5.70 6.06 -23.06
CA ASN A 338 4.80 7.02 -22.40
C ASN A 338 4.38 6.54 -21.01
N LEU A 339 4.08 5.25 -20.87
CA LEU A 339 3.73 4.65 -19.57
C LEU A 339 4.92 4.71 -18.61
N VAL A 340 6.13 4.36 -19.05
CA VAL A 340 7.36 4.45 -18.23
C VAL A 340 7.61 5.89 -17.79
N ARG A 341 7.38 6.89 -18.66
CA ARG A 341 7.44 8.31 -18.28
C ARG A 341 6.40 8.67 -17.22
N ALA A 342 5.16 8.18 -17.37
CA ALA A 342 4.10 8.40 -16.38
C ALA A 342 4.44 7.77 -15.02
N ILE A 343 4.98 6.55 -15.02
CA ILE A 343 5.47 5.85 -13.83
C ILE A 343 6.55 6.69 -13.12
N ASN A 344 7.57 7.17 -13.85
CA ASN A 344 8.64 8.00 -13.27
C ASN A 344 8.11 9.31 -12.67
N ASN A 345 7.21 9.99 -13.37
CA ASN A 345 6.60 11.21 -12.87
C ASN A 345 5.78 10.95 -11.61
N ARG A 346 5.02 9.84 -11.58
CA ARG A 346 4.20 9.46 -10.42
C ARG A 346 5.06 9.05 -9.22
N LEU A 347 6.11 8.25 -9.41
CA LEU A 347 7.08 7.89 -8.37
C LEU A 347 7.67 9.13 -7.69
N SER A 348 8.06 10.11 -8.51
CA SER A 348 8.60 11.39 -8.03
C SER A 348 7.56 12.18 -7.23
N ALA A 349 6.33 12.31 -7.73
CA ALA A 349 5.28 13.07 -7.03
C ALA A 349 4.82 12.38 -5.74
N LEU A 350 4.63 11.06 -5.77
CA LEU A 350 4.16 10.25 -4.64
C LEU A 350 5.19 10.21 -3.52
N SER A 351 6.47 9.98 -3.82
CA SER A 351 7.54 10.00 -2.80
C SER A 351 7.61 11.32 -2.05
N PHE A 352 7.57 12.44 -2.78
CA PHE A 352 7.52 13.76 -2.15
C PHE A 352 6.28 13.94 -1.28
N HIS A 353 5.10 13.57 -1.78
CA HIS A 353 3.84 13.75 -1.09
C HIS A 353 3.78 12.95 0.22
N ILE A 354 4.16 11.68 0.20
CA ILE A 354 4.16 10.81 1.39
C ILE A 354 5.22 11.28 2.40
N ARG A 355 6.47 11.53 1.96
CA ARG A 355 7.56 11.94 2.87
C ARG A 355 7.26 13.26 3.58
N GLU A 356 6.60 14.21 2.91
CA GLU A 356 6.32 15.54 3.45
C GLU A 356 5.04 15.58 4.28
N TYR A 357 3.94 15.02 3.75
CA TYR A 357 2.60 15.25 4.30
C TYR A 357 2.05 14.10 5.13
N TYR A 358 2.58 12.88 4.97
CA TYR A 358 2.16 11.75 5.79
C TYR A 358 3.05 11.56 7.03
N TRP A 359 4.26 12.12 7.03
CA TRP A 359 5.17 11.96 8.15
C TRP A 359 4.65 12.65 9.41
N VAL A 360 4.67 11.95 10.54
CA VAL A 360 4.40 12.49 11.87
C VAL A 360 5.49 12.08 12.85
N ASP A 361 6.06 13.08 13.52
CA ASP A 361 6.92 12.97 14.69
C ASP A 361 6.52 14.07 15.68
N ILE A 362 7.14 14.13 16.87
CA ILE A 362 6.79 15.14 17.88
C ILE A 362 6.92 16.59 17.36
N LYS A 363 7.87 16.84 16.44
CA LYS A 363 8.09 18.18 15.87
C LYS A 363 6.97 18.52 14.89
N LYS A 364 6.60 17.58 14.03
CA LYS A 364 5.54 17.77 13.05
C LYS A 364 4.16 17.86 13.73
N ILE A 365 3.91 17.09 14.78
CA ILE A 365 2.67 17.22 15.58
C ILE A 365 2.57 18.60 16.20
N ASN A 366 3.66 19.13 16.78
CA ASN A 366 3.69 20.50 17.30
C ASN A 366 3.51 21.56 16.21
N GLU A 367 3.95 21.30 14.98
CA GLU A 367 3.68 22.15 13.82
C GLU A 367 2.18 22.15 13.47
N ILE A 368 1.57 20.96 13.34
CA ILE A 368 0.13 20.80 13.04
C ILE A 368 -0.74 21.43 14.13
N TYR A 369 -0.35 21.26 15.40
CA TYR A 369 -1.04 21.88 16.54
C TYR A 369 -1.11 23.41 16.45
N ARG A 370 -0.18 24.03 15.71
CA ARG A 370 -0.07 25.48 15.53
C ARG A 370 -0.56 25.94 14.17
N TYR A 371 -1.18 25.07 13.38
CA TYR A 371 -1.72 25.44 12.08
C TYR A 371 -2.75 26.55 12.21
N LYS A 372 -2.68 27.49 11.25
CA LYS A 372 -3.79 28.38 10.98
C LYS A 372 -4.72 27.67 9.99
N THR A 373 -6.01 27.89 10.16
CA THR A 373 -7.05 27.37 9.27
C THR A 373 -7.44 28.42 8.23
N GLU A 374 -8.17 27.99 7.21
CA GLU A 374 -8.68 28.86 6.13
C GLU A 374 -7.56 29.56 5.34
N GLU A 375 -6.41 28.89 5.19
CA GLU A 375 -5.29 29.40 4.39
C GLU A 375 -5.58 29.26 2.89
N TYR A 376 -5.84 30.38 2.22
CA TYR A 376 -6.05 30.42 0.76
C TYR A 376 -4.82 31.02 0.05
N SER A 377 -3.79 30.20 -0.20
CA SER A 377 -2.64 30.61 -1.00
C SER A 377 -1.82 29.41 -1.50
N THR A 378 -0.97 29.62 -2.53
CA THR A 378 0.00 28.61 -2.97
C THR A 378 1.15 28.41 -1.98
N ASP A 379 1.34 29.35 -1.05
CA ASP A 379 2.36 29.33 -0.01
C ASP A 379 1.79 28.90 1.36
N ALA A 380 0.58 28.31 1.37
CA ALA A 380 -0.07 27.81 2.58
C ALA A 380 0.79 26.74 3.26
N THR A 381 0.91 26.85 4.58
CA THR A 381 1.54 25.83 5.42
C THR A 381 0.54 24.69 5.63
N ASN A 382 -0.70 25.02 5.98
CA ASN A 382 -1.78 24.07 6.16
C ASN A 382 -2.51 23.78 4.85
N LYS A 383 -1.83 23.07 3.93
CA LYS A 383 -2.31 22.85 2.55
C LYS A 383 -3.62 22.09 2.44
N PHE A 384 -3.96 21.31 3.47
CA PHE A 384 -5.14 20.45 3.49
C PHE A 384 -6.25 21.02 4.40
N ASN A 385 -6.08 22.23 4.93
CA ASN A 385 -7.00 22.85 5.90
C ASN A 385 -7.33 21.92 7.09
N ILE A 386 -6.31 21.30 7.67
CA ILE A 386 -6.42 20.46 8.85
C ILE A 386 -6.71 21.32 10.07
N TYR A 387 -7.76 20.97 10.79
CA TYR A 387 -8.10 21.58 12.07
C TYR A 387 -7.20 20.96 13.16
N PRO A 388 -6.43 21.75 13.94
CA PRO A 388 -5.58 21.23 15.01
C PRO A 388 -6.31 20.33 16.01
N GLU A 389 -7.61 20.54 16.20
CA GLU A 389 -8.49 19.76 17.07
C GLU A 389 -8.65 18.29 16.63
N GLN A 390 -8.22 17.94 15.41
CA GLN A 390 -8.18 16.55 14.96
C GLN A 390 -7.03 15.74 15.56
N ILE A 391 -6.01 16.38 16.15
CA ILE A 391 -4.92 15.67 16.84
C ILE A 391 -5.54 14.92 18.03
N PRO A 392 -5.51 13.58 18.03
CA PRO A 392 -6.21 12.85 19.07
C PRO A 392 -5.40 12.90 20.38
N PRO A 393 -6.05 12.97 21.55
CA PRO A 393 -5.35 13.10 22.84
C PRO A 393 -4.33 11.97 23.10
N TRP A 394 -4.61 10.74 22.65
CA TRP A 394 -3.72 9.59 22.86
C TRP A 394 -2.36 9.76 22.16
N LEU A 395 -2.28 10.50 21.06
CA LEU A 395 -1.07 10.58 20.24
C LEU A 395 0.06 11.32 20.95
N MET A 396 -0.30 12.36 21.72
CA MET A 396 0.68 13.20 22.42
C MET A 396 1.49 12.41 23.45
N ASP A 397 0.84 11.48 24.14
CA ASP A 397 1.49 10.61 25.14
C ASP A 397 2.11 9.34 24.51
N TRP A 398 1.65 8.99 23.30
CA TRP A 398 2.08 7.77 22.62
C TRP A 398 3.30 7.98 21.73
N ILE A 399 3.56 9.16 21.18
CA ILE A 399 4.73 9.33 20.31
C ILE A 399 6.04 9.48 21.12
N PRO A 400 7.09 8.66 20.88
CA PRO A 400 8.36 8.79 21.58
C PRO A 400 9.23 9.90 20.96
N GLU A 401 10.20 10.43 21.72
CA GLU A 401 11.05 11.55 21.28
C GLU A 401 11.88 11.25 20.02
N GLN A 402 12.35 10.00 19.87
CA GLN A 402 13.21 9.55 18.75
C GLN A 402 12.46 8.67 17.74
N GLY A 403 11.13 8.69 17.76
CA GLY A 403 10.31 7.94 16.82
C GLY A 403 9.35 8.81 16.02
N GLY A 404 8.72 8.17 15.05
CA GLY A 404 7.76 8.76 14.14
C GLY A 404 7.23 7.72 13.18
N TYR A 405 6.18 8.04 12.45
CA TYR A 405 5.57 7.13 11.49
C TYR A 405 4.88 7.90 10.37
N LEU A 406 4.48 7.17 9.33
CA LEU A 406 3.57 7.70 8.32
C LEU A 406 2.13 7.45 8.79
N LEU A 407 1.33 8.53 8.83
CA LEU A 407 -0.08 8.51 9.20
C LEU A 407 -0.93 7.59 8.31
N GLY A 408 -2.09 7.19 8.80
CA GLY A 408 -2.94 6.21 8.13
C GLY A 408 -3.58 6.71 6.84
N ASN A 409 -3.99 7.98 6.79
CA ASN A 409 -4.74 8.56 5.67
C ASN A 409 -4.72 10.09 5.68
N LEU A 410 -4.64 10.72 4.51
CA LEU A 410 -4.69 12.16 4.36
C LEU A 410 -5.69 12.57 3.27
N GLN A 411 -6.64 13.42 3.61
CA GLN A 411 -7.70 13.91 2.74
C GLN A 411 -7.90 15.42 2.94
N PRO A 412 -8.66 16.10 2.05
CA PRO A 412 -9.08 17.48 2.29
C PRO A 412 -9.79 17.60 3.65
N ALA A 413 -9.25 18.45 4.52
CA ALA A 413 -9.70 18.70 5.88
C ALA A 413 -9.73 17.48 6.81
N HIS A 414 -9.01 16.40 6.50
CA HIS A 414 -8.99 15.20 7.36
C HIS A 414 -7.62 14.51 7.40
N MET A 415 -7.13 14.23 8.61
CA MET A 415 -5.95 13.40 8.88
C MET A 415 -6.34 12.23 9.79
N ASP A 416 -6.08 11.01 9.33
CA ASP A 416 -6.18 9.82 10.16
C ASP A 416 -4.83 9.53 10.81
N PHE A 417 -4.72 9.87 12.08
CA PHE A 417 -3.50 9.70 12.87
C PHE A 417 -3.25 8.25 13.31
N ARG A 418 -4.11 7.28 13.01
CA ARG A 418 -3.83 5.87 13.39
C ARG A 418 -2.56 5.37 12.71
N PHE A 419 -1.76 4.61 13.45
CA PHE A 419 -0.61 3.87 12.92
C PHE A 419 -1.13 2.65 12.17
N PHE A 420 -0.73 2.46 10.91
CA PHE A 420 -1.03 1.26 10.13
C PHE A 420 0.27 0.53 9.78
N THR A 421 0.33 -0.73 10.21
CA THR A 421 1.58 -1.51 10.25
C THR A 421 2.09 -1.84 8.85
N LEU A 422 1.24 -2.40 8.00
CA LEU A 422 1.63 -2.82 6.65
C LEU A 422 2.14 -1.62 5.82
N GLY A 423 1.41 -0.50 5.85
CA GLY A 423 1.80 0.72 5.15
C GLY A 423 3.17 1.26 5.57
N ASN A 424 3.45 1.28 6.88
CA ASN A 424 4.74 1.70 7.40
C ASN A 424 5.86 0.73 7.01
N PHE A 425 5.64 -0.59 7.08
CA PHE A 425 6.65 -1.57 6.65
C PHE A 425 6.95 -1.51 5.16
N TRP A 426 5.93 -1.38 4.32
CA TRP A 426 6.14 -1.24 2.88
C TRP A 426 6.79 0.10 2.53
N SER A 427 6.62 1.13 3.35
CA SER A 427 7.36 2.37 3.17
C SER A 427 8.88 2.20 3.40
N ILE A 428 9.27 1.34 4.34
CA ILE A 428 10.66 0.95 4.60
C ILE A 428 11.15 0.06 3.46
N VAL A 429 10.47 -1.06 3.20
CA VAL A 429 10.87 -2.09 2.21
C VAL A 429 11.05 -1.49 0.82
N SER A 430 10.19 -0.55 0.41
CA SER A 430 10.26 0.10 -0.90
C SER A 430 11.16 1.35 -0.96
N SER A 431 11.76 1.77 0.16
CA SER A 431 12.44 3.07 0.32
C SER A 431 11.55 4.27 -0.09
N LEU A 432 10.25 4.16 0.17
CA LEU A 432 9.32 5.30 0.06
C LEU A 432 9.58 6.32 1.16
N ALA A 433 9.81 5.89 2.40
CA ALA A 433 10.26 6.75 3.48
C ALA A 433 11.78 6.93 3.43
N THR A 434 12.27 8.09 3.88
CA THR A 434 13.71 8.38 3.93
C THR A 434 14.42 7.49 4.95
N PRO A 435 15.77 7.31 4.87
CA PRO A 435 16.51 6.52 5.85
C PRO A 435 16.24 6.92 7.31
N LYS A 436 16.19 8.24 7.58
CA LYS A 436 15.87 8.77 8.91
C LYS A 436 14.44 8.45 9.37
N GLN A 437 13.47 8.52 8.46
CA GLN A 437 12.08 8.15 8.75
C GLN A 437 11.96 6.65 9.04
N ASN A 438 12.65 5.82 8.26
CA ASN A 438 12.67 4.36 8.44
C ASN A 438 13.25 3.96 9.81
N GLU A 439 14.35 4.60 10.21
CA GLU A 439 14.94 4.41 11.54
C GLU A 439 13.96 4.82 12.64
N ALA A 440 13.33 5.99 12.52
CA ALA A 440 12.34 6.48 13.47
C ALA A 440 11.07 5.60 13.57
N ILE A 441 10.65 4.95 12.48
CA ILE A 441 9.55 3.96 12.50
C ILE A 441 9.95 2.74 13.35
N LEU A 442 11.15 2.20 13.18
CA LEU A 442 11.60 1.07 13.99
C LEU A 442 11.83 1.47 15.46
N ASN A 443 12.33 2.68 15.72
CA ASN A 443 12.45 3.21 17.08
C ASN A 443 11.09 3.37 17.76
N LEU A 444 10.05 3.80 17.02
CA LEU A 444 8.68 3.84 17.53
C LEU A 444 8.20 2.44 17.95
N ILE A 445 8.40 1.44 17.08
CA ILE A 445 7.97 0.06 17.35
C ILE A 445 8.69 -0.53 18.56
N GLU A 446 9.99 -0.28 18.67
CA GLU A 446 10.77 -0.70 19.83
C GLU A 446 10.32 -0.01 21.12
N ALA A 447 10.08 1.31 21.08
CA ALA A 447 9.61 2.06 22.24
C ALA A 447 8.17 1.71 22.65
N LYS A 448 7.32 1.31 21.69
CA LYS A 448 5.92 0.93 21.89
C LYS A 448 5.69 -0.56 21.65
N TRP A 449 6.68 -1.38 22.01
CA TRP A 449 6.67 -2.82 21.80
C TRP A 449 5.42 -3.49 22.37
N ASP A 450 5.00 -3.12 23.58
CA ASP A 450 3.84 -3.74 24.23
C ASP A 450 2.50 -3.40 23.57
N ASP A 451 2.40 -2.23 22.92
CA ASP A 451 1.19 -1.81 22.19
C ASP A 451 1.15 -2.43 20.78
N ILE A 452 2.29 -2.51 20.08
CA ILE A 452 2.36 -2.93 18.67
C ILE A 452 2.61 -4.44 18.52
N ILE A 453 3.48 -5.02 19.35
CA ILE A 453 3.80 -6.46 19.37
C ILE A 453 2.99 -7.17 20.46
N GLY A 454 3.01 -6.65 21.69
CA GLY A 454 2.33 -7.26 22.83
C GLY A 454 2.67 -8.75 22.99
N ASN A 455 1.65 -9.60 23.15
CA ASN A 455 1.79 -11.06 23.27
C ASN A 455 1.59 -11.80 21.94
N MET A 456 1.35 -11.09 20.84
CA MET A 456 1.26 -11.66 19.51
C MET A 456 1.57 -10.58 18.45
N PRO A 457 2.69 -10.69 17.73
CA PRO A 457 2.99 -9.81 16.62
C PRO A 457 1.99 -10.00 15.47
N LEU A 458 1.62 -8.98 14.70
CA LEU A 458 1.70 -7.55 15.00
C LEU A 458 0.29 -6.96 14.98
N LYS A 459 0.05 -5.87 15.71
CA LYS A 459 -1.15 -5.07 15.50
C LYS A 459 -1.28 -4.66 14.05
N ILE A 460 -2.47 -4.80 13.45
CA ILE A 460 -2.72 -4.33 12.08
C ILE A 460 -2.76 -2.80 12.01
N CYS A 461 -3.35 -2.18 13.03
CA CYS A 461 -3.34 -0.74 13.24
C CYS A 461 -3.38 -0.41 14.74
N TYR A 462 -3.10 0.85 15.11
CA TYR A 462 -3.20 1.34 16.48
C TYR A 462 -3.62 2.82 16.54
N PRO A 463 -4.46 3.23 17.52
CA PRO A 463 -5.25 2.39 18.42
C PRO A 463 -6.53 1.85 17.76
N ALA A 464 -7.32 1.08 18.52
CA ALA A 464 -8.67 0.71 18.12
C ALA A 464 -9.63 1.92 18.14
N LEU A 465 -10.61 1.90 17.23
CA LEU A 465 -11.80 2.74 17.31
C LEU A 465 -12.71 2.19 18.41
N GLU A 466 -13.17 3.05 19.31
CA GLU A 466 -14.04 2.71 20.44
C GLU A 466 -15.32 3.56 20.45
N TYR A 467 -16.33 3.13 21.22
CA TYR A 467 -17.57 3.87 21.45
C TYR A 467 -18.21 4.44 20.17
N ASP A 468 -18.37 5.76 20.08
CA ASP A 468 -19.02 6.43 18.95
C ASP A 468 -18.17 6.42 17.69
N ASP A 469 -16.83 6.46 17.81
CA ASP A 469 -15.94 6.33 16.65
C ASP A 469 -16.15 4.96 15.98
N TRP A 470 -16.23 3.89 16.78
CA TRP A 470 -16.55 2.56 16.26
C TRP A 470 -17.92 2.55 15.57
N ARG A 471 -18.97 3.10 16.20
CA ARG A 471 -20.33 3.12 15.63
C ARG A 471 -20.38 3.89 14.31
N ILE A 472 -19.76 5.06 14.26
CA ILE A 472 -19.85 6.01 13.13
C ILE A 472 -18.96 5.54 11.97
N ILE A 473 -17.69 5.24 12.25
CA ILE A 473 -16.70 4.95 11.21
C ILE A 473 -16.93 3.56 10.64
N THR A 474 -17.11 2.54 11.48
CA THR A 474 -17.31 1.16 10.99
C THR A 474 -18.75 0.88 10.58
N GLY A 475 -19.71 1.71 11.02
CA GLY A 475 -21.13 1.40 10.88
C GLY A 475 -21.61 0.34 11.87
N SER A 476 -21.00 0.29 13.07
CA SER A 476 -21.27 -0.72 14.10
C SER A 476 -20.99 -2.16 13.64
N ASP A 477 -19.90 -2.35 12.88
CA ASP A 477 -19.52 -3.65 12.34
C ASP A 477 -19.15 -4.64 13.46
N PRO A 478 -19.92 -5.74 13.65
CA PRO A 478 -19.74 -6.65 14.78
C PRO A 478 -18.48 -7.52 14.68
N LYS A 479 -17.82 -7.62 13.51
CA LYS A 479 -16.53 -8.32 13.35
C LYS A 479 -15.36 -7.43 13.80
N ASN A 480 -15.52 -6.11 13.68
CA ASN A 480 -14.52 -5.09 13.98
C ASN A 480 -14.78 -4.39 15.33
N THR A 481 -15.19 -5.14 16.36
CA THR A 481 -15.25 -4.60 17.73
C THR A 481 -13.88 -4.08 18.19
N PRO A 482 -13.82 -3.18 19.18
CA PRO A 482 -12.54 -2.69 19.70
C PRO A 482 -11.53 -3.80 19.98
N TRP A 483 -10.32 -3.66 19.44
CA TRP A 483 -9.21 -4.61 19.58
C TRP A 483 -9.48 -5.99 18.98
N SER A 484 -10.27 -6.06 17.91
CA SER A 484 -10.62 -7.29 17.20
C SER A 484 -10.50 -7.14 15.69
N TYR A 485 -10.06 -8.21 15.02
CA TYR A 485 -9.96 -8.29 13.55
C TYR A 485 -9.20 -7.08 12.96
N HIS A 486 -9.82 -6.27 12.10
CA HIS A 486 -9.14 -5.09 11.52
C HIS A 486 -9.06 -3.90 12.48
N ASN A 487 -9.90 -3.86 13.51
CA ASN A 487 -9.93 -2.79 14.49
C ASN A 487 -8.90 -3.04 15.60
N SER A 488 -7.61 -2.96 15.24
CA SER A 488 -6.46 -3.20 16.12
C SER A 488 -6.35 -4.63 16.68
N GLY A 489 -6.77 -5.62 15.89
CA GLY A 489 -6.38 -7.02 16.11
C GLY A 489 -4.89 -7.25 15.85
N SER A 490 -4.33 -8.32 16.42
CA SER A 490 -2.97 -8.79 16.18
C SER A 490 -2.96 -9.88 15.11
N TRP A 491 -2.18 -9.69 14.06
CA TRP A 491 -2.15 -10.51 12.85
C TRP A 491 -0.76 -11.13 12.65
N PRO A 492 -0.58 -12.44 12.90
CA PRO A 492 0.70 -13.12 12.75
C PRO A 492 1.30 -13.05 11.35
N THR A 493 0.46 -12.99 10.31
CA THR A 493 0.90 -12.84 8.92
C THR A 493 1.80 -11.61 8.71
N LEU A 494 1.69 -10.55 9.53
CA LEU A 494 2.51 -9.34 9.40
C LEU A 494 4.00 -9.54 9.78
N LEU A 495 4.36 -10.71 10.33
CA LEU A 495 5.72 -11.04 10.75
C LEU A 495 6.74 -10.96 9.61
N TRP A 496 6.39 -11.41 8.40
CA TRP A 496 7.36 -11.48 7.31
C TRP A 496 7.70 -10.10 6.75
N GLN A 497 6.74 -9.19 6.70
CA GLN A 497 6.97 -7.79 6.31
C GLN A 497 7.79 -7.08 7.37
N PHE A 498 7.52 -7.33 8.67
CA PHE A 498 8.33 -6.78 9.75
C PHE A 498 9.77 -7.29 9.68
N THR A 499 9.94 -8.59 9.44
CA THR A 499 11.26 -9.22 9.26
C THR A 499 12.01 -8.56 8.11
N LEU A 500 11.38 -8.41 6.95
CA LEU A 500 12.00 -7.81 5.78
C LEU A 500 12.41 -6.34 6.03
N ALA A 501 11.56 -5.56 6.72
CA ALA A 501 11.86 -4.18 7.11
C ALA A 501 13.04 -4.11 8.10
N CYS A 502 13.08 -5.01 9.08
CA CYS A 502 14.18 -5.11 10.05
C CYS A 502 15.50 -5.47 9.37
N MET A 503 15.48 -6.45 8.46
CA MET A 503 16.66 -6.87 7.71
C MET A 503 17.21 -5.75 6.82
N LYS A 504 16.33 -5.02 6.12
CA LYS A 504 16.74 -3.83 5.35
C LYS A 504 17.48 -2.81 6.20
N MET A 505 17.02 -2.60 7.42
CA MET A 505 17.58 -1.60 8.33
C MET A 505 18.77 -2.13 9.16
N GLY A 506 19.24 -3.36 8.91
CA GLY A 506 20.33 -3.95 9.67
C GLY A 506 19.98 -4.21 11.14
N ARG A 507 18.69 -4.44 11.43
CA ARG A 507 18.14 -4.68 12.77
C ARG A 507 17.45 -6.06 12.92
N PRO A 508 18.08 -7.17 12.51
CA PRO A 508 17.46 -8.50 12.55
C PRO A 508 17.04 -8.94 13.96
N GLU A 509 17.67 -8.41 15.01
CA GLU A 509 17.37 -8.73 16.41
C GLU A 509 15.91 -8.42 16.79
N LEU A 510 15.31 -7.38 16.18
CA LEU A 510 13.91 -7.04 16.42
C LEU A 510 12.97 -8.10 15.82
N ALA A 511 13.29 -8.59 14.62
CA ALA A 511 12.52 -9.62 13.95
C ALA A 511 12.62 -10.96 14.70
N GLU A 512 13.82 -11.35 15.14
CA GLU A 512 14.04 -12.52 15.99
C GLU A 512 13.24 -12.45 17.28
N LYS A 513 13.24 -11.28 17.94
CA LYS A 513 12.46 -11.05 19.17
C LYS A 513 10.95 -11.19 18.91
N ALA A 514 10.42 -10.66 17.81
CA ALA A 514 9.01 -10.81 17.46
C ALA A 514 8.65 -12.27 17.14
N LEU A 515 9.49 -12.97 16.37
CA LEU A 515 9.31 -14.40 16.09
C LEU A 515 9.29 -15.23 17.36
N ALA A 516 10.20 -14.97 18.29
CA ALA A 516 10.22 -15.66 19.58
C ALA A 516 8.95 -15.41 20.43
N VAL A 517 8.26 -14.29 20.24
CA VAL A 517 6.94 -14.07 20.86
C VAL A 517 5.87 -14.94 20.19
N ALA A 518 5.84 -14.99 18.86
CA ALA A 518 4.86 -15.77 18.12
C ALA A 518 5.03 -17.29 18.32
N GLU A 519 6.27 -17.79 18.26
CA GLU A 519 6.62 -19.20 18.32
C GLU A 519 6.18 -19.87 19.64
N LYS A 520 6.11 -19.10 20.73
CA LYS A 520 5.59 -19.57 22.03
C LYS A 520 4.14 -20.03 22.00
N ARG A 521 3.35 -19.54 21.03
CA ARG A 521 1.89 -19.66 21.06
C ARG A 521 1.29 -20.22 19.78
N LEU A 522 1.82 -19.88 18.60
CA LEU A 522 1.20 -20.25 17.32
C LEU A 522 0.91 -21.75 17.20
N LEU A 523 1.87 -22.59 17.59
CA LEU A 523 1.71 -24.04 17.56
C LEU A 523 0.61 -24.50 18.53
N ALA A 524 0.65 -24.04 19.77
CA ALA A 524 -0.31 -24.42 20.82
C ALA A 524 -1.74 -23.95 20.50
N ASP A 525 -1.86 -22.76 19.91
CA ASP A 525 -3.13 -22.12 19.55
C ASP A 525 -3.66 -22.61 18.18
N ARG A 526 -2.96 -23.53 17.50
CA ARG A 526 -3.32 -24.12 16.19
C ARG A 526 -3.40 -23.09 15.06
N TRP A 527 -2.40 -22.22 14.98
CA TRP A 527 -2.19 -21.26 13.88
C TRP A 527 -3.41 -20.39 13.54
N PRO A 528 -3.94 -19.58 14.48
CA PRO A 528 -5.07 -18.71 14.21
C PRO A 528 -4.79 -17.63 13.15
N GLU A 529 -5.82 -17.26 12.42
CA GLU A 529 -5.87 -16.08 11.53
C GLU A 529 -5.47 -14.78 12.24
N TYR A 530 -6.04 -14.51 13.41
CA TYR A 530 -5.76 -13.29 14.20
C TYR A 530 -6.02 -13.48 15.69
N TYR A 531 -5.57 -12.50 16.48
CA TYR A 531 -5.72 -12.44 17.93
C TYR A 531 -6.34 -11.11 18.37
N ASP A 532 -7.16 -11.17 19.40
CA ASP A 532 -7.90 -10.03 19.96
C ASP A 532 -7.26 -9.51 21.25
N THR A 533 -7.86 -8.44 21.78
CA THR A 533 -7.47 -7.66 22.98
C THR A 533 -6.30 -6.73 22.73
N ARG A 534 -6.19 -5.69 23.56
CA ARG A 534 -5.14 -4.66 23.46
C ARG A 534 -3.74 -5.24 23.30
N SER A 535 -3.42 -6.34 23.98
CA SER A 535 -2.11 -6.97 23.93
C SER A 535 -2.07 -8.32 23.19
N GLY A 536 -3.09 -8.68 22.39
CA GLY A 536 -3.09 -9.93 21.60
C GLY A 536 -3.18 -11.22 22.43
N LYS A 537 -3.84 -11.18 23.59
CA LYS A 537 -3.92 -12.32 24.52
C LYS A 537 -4.88 -13.41 24.06
N PHE A 538 -6.02 -13.06 23.49
CA PHE A 538 -7.04 -14.05 23.11
C PHE A 538 -6.93 -14.39 21.63
N ILE A 539 -7.17 -15.66 21.30
CA ILE A 539 -7.44 -16.05 19.90
C ILE A 539 -8.64 -15.23 19.42
N GLY A 540 -8.58 -14.77 18.16
CA GLY A 540 -9.57 -13.89 17.59
C GLY A 540 -10.98 -14.48 17.65
N LYS A 541 -11.97 -13.64 17.96
CA LYS A 541 -13.36 -14.04 18.21
C LYS A 541 -13.99 -14.89 17.11
N GLN A 542 -13.61 -14.63 15.87
CA GLN A 542 -14.03 -15.39 14.68
C GLN A 542 -12.82 -15.80 13.84
N SER A 543 -11.67 -16.01 14.48
CA SER A 543 -10.45 -16.45 13.82
C SER A 543 -10.61 -17.88 13.37
N ARG A 544 -10.31 -18.15 12.09
CA ARG A 544 -10.10 -19.53 11.63
C ARG A 544 -8.78 -20.06 12.16
N LEU A 545 -8.73 -21.36 12.39
CA LEU A 545 -7.49 -22.07 12.74
C LEU A 545 -6.81 -22.57 11.45
N TYR A 546 -5.53 -22.90 11.56
CA TYR A 546 -4.73 -23.35 10.41
C TYR A 546 -4.81 -22.39 9.23
N GLN A 547 -4.80 -21.08 9.52
CA GLN A 547 -4.82 -20.05 8.49
C GLN A 547 -3.47 -20.02 7.77
N THR A 548 -3.51 -20.20 6.46
CA THR A 548 -2.33 -20.43 5.63
C THR A 548 -1.34 -19.28 5.67
N TRP A 549 -1.79 -18.02 5.60
CA TRP A 549 -0.86 -16.89 5.65
C TRP A 549 -0.21 -16.66 7.03
N THR A 550 -0.77 -17.21 8.12
CA THR A 550 -0.19 -17.15 9.46
C THR A 550 0.99 -18.10 9.50
N VAL A 551 0.77 -19.32 9.01
CA VAL A 551 1.79 -20.36 8.85
C VAL A 551 2.89 -19.88 7.90
N ALA A 552 2.53 -19.41 6.71
CA ALA A 552 3.47 -18.95 5.70
C ALA A 552 4.24 -17.70 6.15
N GLY A 553 3.60 -16.76 6.83
CA GLY A 553 4.27 -15.58 7.39
C GLY A 553 5.33 -15.95 8.43
N PHE A 554 5.05 -16.93 9.29
CA PHE A 554 6.02 -17.48 10.23
C PHE A 554 7.21 -18.16 9.50
N LEU A 555 6.94 -19.06 8.57
CA LEU A 555 7.98 -19.77 7.80
C LEU A 555 8.85 -18.79 7.00
N THR A 556 8.23 -17.89 6.24
CA THR A 556 8.93 -16.88 5.43
C THR A 556 9.84 -16.02 6.30
N SER A 557 9.39 -15.61 7.49
CA SER A 557 10.24 -14.84 8.40
C SER A 557 11.50 -15.61 8.82
N LYS A 558 11.37 -16.90 9.16
CA LYS A 558 12.52 -17.75 9.54
C LYS A 558 13.46 -17.99 8.36
N LEU A 559 12.92 -18.22 7.17
CA LEU A 559 13.70 -18.40 5.94
C LEU A 559 14.46 -17.13 5.53
N LEU A 560 13.84 -15.96 5.68
CA LEU A 560 14.49 -14.67 5.42
C LEU A 560 15.65 -14.45 6.39
N LEU A 561 15.43 -14.60 7.71
CA LEU A 561 16.50 -14.46 8.71
C LEU A 561 17.67 -15.42 8.47
N ALA A 562 17.37 -16.66 8.06
CA ALA A 562 18.39 -17.65 7.73
C ALA A 562 19.16 -17.32 6.44
N ASN A 563 18.61 -16.50 5.54
CA ASN A 563 19.20 -16.17 4.24
C ASN A 563 19.19 -14.65 3.96
N PRO A 564 20.07 -13.86 4.62
CA PRO A 564 20.14 -12.41 4.42
C PRO A 564 20.37 -11.96 2.97
N GLU A 565 21.14 -12.73 2.20
CA GLU A 565 21.37 -12.45 0.79
C GLU A 565 20.06 -12.50 -0.02
N MET A 566 19.24 -13.54 0.17
CA MET A 566 17.94 -13.66 -0.50
C MET A 566 16.96 -12.57 -0.06
N ALA A 567 16.95 -12.22 1.24
CA ALA A 567 16.13 -11.12 1.73
C ALA A 567 16.51 -9.77 1.09
N SER A 568 17.80 -9.55 0.82
CA SER A 568 18.27 -8.31 0.17
C SER A 568 17.73 -8.09 -1.24
N LEU A 569 17.31 -9.15 -1.92
CA LEU A 569 16.71 -9.06 -3.25
C LEU A 569 15.26 -8.54 -3.22
N LEU A 570 14.61 -8.60 -2.06
CA LEU A 570 13.19 -8.30 -1.87
C LEU A 570 12.90 -6.88 -1.36
N PHE A 571 13.93 -6.13 -0.94
CA PHE A 571 13.78 -4.72 -0.60
C PHE A 571 14.57 -3.82 -1.56
N TRP A 572 14.34 -2.52 -1.45
CA TRP A 572 14.92 -1.53 -2.35
C TRP A 572 15.86 -0.58 -1.63
N GLU A 573 16.95 -0.21 -2.30
CA GLU A 573 17.75 0.95 -1.89
C GLU A 573 17.09 2.29 -2.29
N GLU A 574 17.61 3.38 -1.72
CA GLU A 574 17.18 4.74 -2.05
C GLU A 574 17.37 5.01 -3.54
N ASP A 575 16.36 5.60 -4.15
CA ASP A 575 16.38 5.95 -5.56
C ASP A 575 16.90 7.37 -5.76
N TYR A 576 18.21 7.49 -5.93
CA TYR A 576 18.85 8.80 -6.11
C TYR A 576 18.44 9.50 -7.41
N GLU A 577 18.06 8.75 -8.46
CA GLU A 577 17.62 9.33 -9.73
C GLU A 577 16.28 10.08 -9.59
N LEU A 578 15.37 9.57 -8.76
CA LEU A 578 14.10 10.26 -8.46
C LEU A 578 14.30 11.61 -7.75
N LEU A 579 15.42 11.79 -7.03
CA LEU A 579 15.76 13.05 -6.37
C LEU A 579 16.18 14.14 -7.36
N ASP A 580 16.66 13.75 -8.54
CA ASP A 580 17.10 14.65 -9.61
C ASP A 580 15.98 14.98 -10.60
N ILE A 581 15.04 14.06 -10.80
CA ILE A 581 13.91 14.23 -11.72
C ILE A 581 12.73 14.90 -11.00
N CYS A 582 12.78 16.23 -10.85
CA CYS A 582 11.59 17.01 -10.49
C CYS A 582 10.92 17.59 -11.73
N ALA A 583 9.63 17.31 -11.92
CA ALA A 583 8.81 17.97 -12.94
C ALA A 583 8.79 19.51 -12.80
N CYS A 584 9.04 20.02 -11.60
CA CYS A 584 9.22 21.45 -11.32
C CYS A 584 10.48 22.06 -11.96
N GLY A 585 11.51 21.26 -12.25
CA GLY A 585 12.72 21.69 -12.96
C GLY A 585 12.57 21.71 -14.48
N LEU A 586 11.54 21.04 -15.01
CA LEU A 586 11.30 20.90 -16.45
C LEU A 586 10.48 22.06 -17.06
N ARG A 587 9.89 22.95 -16.23
CA ARG A 587 9.15 24.14 -16.70
C ARG A 587 9.92 25.40 -16.32
N LYS A 588 10.31 26.20 -17.34
CA LYS A 588 10.80 27.57 -17.17
C LYS A 588 9.62 28.46 -16.73
N SER A 589 9.29 28.49 -15.44
CA SER A 589 8.43 29.54 -14.88
C SER A 589 9.05 30.11 -13.61
N ASP A 590 8.93 31.43 -13.42
CA ASP A 590 9.62 32.23 -12.40
C ASP A 590 9.17 31.97 -10.94
N ARG A 591 8.39 30.92 -10.68
CA ARG A 591 7.92 30.54 -9.33
C ARG A 591 8.77 29.41 -8.76
N LYS A 592 10.04 29.71 -8.42
CA LYS A 592 10.93 28.76 -7.74
C LYS A 592 10.87 28.88 -6.22
N LYS A 593 10.08 27.99 -5.59
CA LYS A 593 10.34 27.46 -4.24
C LYS A 593 10.00 25.98 -4.24
N CYS A 594 10.87 25.16 -4.83
CA CYS A 594 10.77 23.71 -4.67
C CYS A 594 11.37 23.34 -3.31
N SER A 595 10.56 22.86 -2.37
CA SER A 595 11.03 22.42 -1.04
C SER A 595 11.97 21.20 -1.09
N ARG A 596 12.16 20.57 -2.27
CA ARG A 596 13.01 19.37 -2.43
C ARG A 596 14.51 19.60 -2.16
N VAL A 597 15.02 20.83 -2.22
CA VAL A 597 16.42 21.09 -1.82
C VAL A 597 16.64 20.69 -0.35
N ALA A 598 15.62 20.83 0.51
CA ALA A 598 15.65 20.40 1.91
C ALA A 598 15.50 18.86 2.07
N ALA A 599 14.83 18.18 1.13
CA ALA A 599 14.72 16.72 1.14
C ALA A 599 16.07 16.04 0.81
N LYS A 600 16.87 16.62 -0.10
CA LYS A 600 18.24 16.11 -0.39
C LYS A 600 19.14 16.13 0.86
N THR A 601 19.02 17.16 1.70
CA THR A 601 19.80 17.25 2.95
C THR A 601 19.40 16.23 4.02
N GLN A 602 18.22 15.62 3.93
CA GLN A 602 17.81 14.56 4.87
C GLN A 602 18.23 13.15 4.43
N ILE A 603 18.63 12.99 3.16
CA ILE A 603 19.01 11.70 2.56
C ILE A 603 20.54 11.53 2.51
N LEU A 604 21.29 12.64 2.44
CA LEU A 604 22.75 12.63 2.30
C LEU A 604 23.53 12.72 3.63
N VAL A 605 22.85 12.72 4.78
CA VAL A 605 23.54 12.61 6.08
C VAL A 605 23.77 11.13 6.35
N ARG A 606 24.91 10.62 5.89
CA ARG A 606 25.55 9.42 6.41
C ARG A 606 26.61 9.82 7.43
#